data_AF-A0A5M9MQF4-F1
#
_entry.id   AF-A0A5M9MQF4-F1
#
_cell.length_a   1.000
_cell.length_b   1.000
_cell.length_c   1.000
_cell.angle_alpha   90.00
_cell.angle_beta   90.00
_cell.angle_gamma   90.00
#
_symmetry.space_group_name_H-M   'P 1'
#
loop_
_entity.id
_entity.type
_entity.pdbx_description
1 polymer ?
#
loop_
_entity_poly.entity_id
_entity_poly.type
_entity_poly.pdbx_seq_one_letter_code
_entity_poly.pdbx_strand_id
1 'polypeptide(L)'
;MQLYRWWISKPLRIPCTTKRSLLVVDNTFLSPYIQNPLRHEADVLYLVTKYINGHSDVLMSAIALNDPNIHKCLAFLQNAAGSVPSPFDCWLAHRGVKTLHLRSLAASRNASTIAQILEVSLHVLSVNYPALPMHPQREVAVKQHRNRLG
;
A
#
# COMPACT_ATOMS: atom_id res chain seq x y z
N MET A 1 -36.15 -25.85 -10.06
CA MET A 1 -35.54 -25.45 -8.77
C MET A 1 -34.50 -26.50 -8.32
N GLN A 2 -33.42 -26.70 -9.10
CA GLN A 2 -32.39 -27.73 -8.85
C GLN A 2 -30.94 -27.21 -8.98
N LEU A 3 -30.73 -25.93 -9.30
CA LEU A 3 -29.40 -25.35 -9.58
C LEU A 3 -28.61 -24.90 -8.34
N TYR A 4 -29.25 -24.71 -7.17
CA TYR A 4 -28.59 -24.17 -5.97
C TYR A 4 -28.01 -25.23 -5.02
N ARG A 5 -28.27 -26.53 -5.27
CA ARG A 5 -27.90 -27.60 -4.31
C ARG A 5 -26.45 -28.10 -4.44
N TRP A 6 -25.74 -27.70 -5.51
CA TRP A 6 -24.35 -28.12 -5.76
C TRP A 6 -23.29 -27.28 -5.04
N TRP A 7 -23.62 -26.06 -4.60
CA TRP A 7 -22.64 -25.14 -4.02
C TRP A 7 -22.37 -25.35 -2.52
N ILE A 8 -23.21 -26.11 -1.81
CA ILE A 8 -23.18 -26.22 -0.35
C ILE A 8 -22.58 -27.56 0.14
N SER A 9 -22.33 -28.53 -0.74
CA SER A 9 -22.02 -29.92 -0.32
C SER A 9 -20.54 -30.29 -0.20
N LYS A 10 -19.60 -29.38 -0.53
CA LYS A 10 -18.18 -29.59 -0.24
C LYS A 10 -17.66 -28.43 0.58
N PRO A 11 -17.08 -28.64 1.78
CA PRO A 11 -16.35 -27.57 2.45
C PRO A 11 -15.27 -27.11 1.47
N LEU A 12 -15.34 -25.84 1.06
CA LEU A 12 -14.31 -25.22 0.24
C LEU A 12 -13.03 -25.26 1.07
N ARG A 13 -12.18 -26.26 0.84
CA ARG A 13 -10.94 -26.43 1.57
C ARG A 13 -9.99 -25.37 1.04
N ILE A 14 -10.03 -24.19 1.65
CA ILE A 14 -9.17 -23.08 1.27
C ILE A 14 -7.73 -23.55 1.52
N PRO A 15 -6.84 -23.59 0.52
CA PRO A 15 -5.49 -24.16 0.65
C PRO A 15 -4.54 -23.26 1.46
N CYS A 16 -5.06 -22.50 2.42
CA CYS A 16 -4.33 -21.50 3.20
C CYS A 16 -3.90 -22.13 4.52
N THR A 17 -2.74 -22.79 4.53
CA THR A 17 -2.07 -23.15 5.78
C THR A 17 -0.75 -22.40 5.82
N THR A 18 -0.60 -21.51 6.81
CA THR A 18 0.66 -20.84 7.13
C THR A 18 1.07 -21.27 8.53
N LYS A 19 2.36 -21.59 8.71
CA LYS A 19 2.94 -21.88 10.03
C LYS A 19 3.31 -20.59 10.79
N ARG A 20 3.33 -19.43 10.11
CA ARG A 20 3.64 -18.12 10.69
C ARG A 20 2.40 -17.23 10.80
N SER A 21 2.39 -16.33 11.78
CA SER A 21 1.45 -15.21 11.85
C SER A 21 1.66 -14.28 10.65
N LEU A 22 0.58 -13.83 10.04
CA LEU A 22 0.63 -12.86 8.95
C LEU A 22 0.86 -11.45 9.50
N LEU A 23 1.88 -10.77 9.00
CA LEU A 23 2.12 -9.36 9.26
C LEU A 23 1.85 -8.60 7.97
N VAL A 24 0.78 -7.80 7.96
CA VAL A 24 0.41 -6.97 6.81
C VAL A 24 0.70 -5.51 7.12
N VAL A 25 1.46 -4.86 6.25
CA VAL A 25 1.69 -3.42 6.29
C VAL A 25 0.89 -2.76 5.18
N ASP A 26 -0.04 -1.87 5.54
CA ASP A 26 -0.63 -0.94 4.59
C ASP A 26 0.40 0.14 4.27
N ASN A 27 0.95 0.10 3.06
CA ASN A 27 2.00 1.00 2.61
C ASN A 27 1.45 2.07 1.64
N THR A 28 0.16 2.40 1.75
CA THR A 28 -0.52 3.34 0.87
C THR A 28 0.08 4.75 0.91
N PHE A 29 0.39 5.28 2.10
CA PHE A 29 0.90 6.65 2.26
C PHE A 29 2.30 6.84 1.69
N LEU A 30 3.17 5.86 1.92
CA LEU A 30 4.58 5.96 1.55
C LEU A 30 4.83 5.45 0.14
N SER A 31 3.98 4.56 -0.37
CA SER A 31 4.16 3.85 -1.64
C SER A 31 5.45 2.99 -1.64
N PRO A 32 5.67 2.12 -2.64
CA PRO A 32 6.91 1.34 -2.72
C PRO A 32 8.16 2.20 -2.99
N TYR A 33 7.98 3.48 -3.36
CA TYR A 33 9.10 4.39 -3.58
C TYR A 33 9.77 4.82 -2.27
N ILE A 34 9.00 5.24 -1.27
CA ILE A 34 9.54 5.75 0.00
C ILE A 34 9.84 4.61 0.96
N GLN A 35 8.99 3.60 1.06
CA GLN A 35 9.19 2.47 1.97
C GLN A 35 8.92 1.15 1.26
N ASN A 36 9.71 0.12 1.57
CA ASN A 36 9.49 -1.22 1.04
C ASN A 36 9.41 -2.26 2.17
N PRO A 37 8.22 -2.47 2.76
CA PRO A 37 8.06 -3.38 3.90
C PRO A 37 8.33 -4.85 3.56
N LEU A 38 8.31 -5.25 2.28
CA LEU A 38 8.71 -6.61 1.86
C LEU A 38 10.16 -6.92 2.24
N ARG A 39 11.03 -5.91 2.38
CA ARG A 39 12.41 -6.07 2.88
C ARG A 39 12.49 -6.36 4.37
N HIS A 40 11.39 -6.18 5.09
CA HIS A 40 11.24 -6.44 6.52
C HIS A 40 10.31 -7.64 6.77
N GLU A 41 10.20 -8.55 5.80
CA GLU A 41 9.44 -9.81 5.87
C GLU A 41 7.92 -9.68 6.07
N ALA A 42 7.41 -8.45 5.99
CA ALA A 42 5.98 -8.15 6.00
C ALA A 42 5.36 -8.39 4.63
N ASP A 43 4.11 -8.84 4.63
CA ASP A 43 3.22 -8.82 3.47
C ASP A 43 2.68 -7.39 3.30
N VAL A 44 2.47 -6.92 2.07
CA VAL A 44 2.18 -5.50 1.82
C VAL A 44 0.88 -5.28 1.09
N LEU A 45 0.05 -4.39 1.63
CA LEU A 45 -1.15 -3.88 1.00
C LEU A 45 -0.91 -2.47 0.45
N TYR A 46 -1.43 -2.20 -0.74
CA TYR A 46 -1.46 -0.89 -1.36
C TYR A 46 -2.86 -0.54 -1.82
N LEU A 47 -3.34 0.66 -1.47
CA LEU A 47 -4.42 1.31 -2.22
C LEU A 47 -3.81 2.01 -3.43
N VAL A 48 -3.81 1.32 -4.57
CA VAL A 48 -3.26 1.82 -5.84
C VAL A 48 -3.93 3.12 -6.27
N THR A 49 -5.18 3.32 -5.89
CA THR A 49 -5.94 4.58 -6.01
C THR A 49 -5.14 5.84 -5.63
N LYS A 50 -4.24 5.74 -4.65
CA LYS A 50 -3.49 6.87 -4.10
C LYS A 50 -2.21 7.12 -4.89
N TYR A 51 -1.04 7.03 -4.28
CA TYR A 51 0.22 7.48 -4.88
C TYR A 51 0.66 6.66 -6.12
N ILE A 52 0.39 5.35 -6.13
CA ILE A 52 0.78 4.43 -7.21
C ILE A 52 0.15 4.87 -8.52
N ASN A 53 -1.18 4.98 -8.58
CA ASN A 53 -1.86 5.59 -9.71
C ASN A 53 -1.51 7.09 -9.81
N GLY A 54 -1.82 7.86 -8.77
CA GLY A 54 -1.41 9.24 -8.61
C GLY A 54 -2.17 10.29 -9.44
N HIS A 55 -3.26 9.90 -10.11
CA HIS A 55 -4.03 10.78 -11.00
C HIS A 55 -5.51 10.87 -10.61
N SER A 56 -5.91 10.30 -9.47
CA SER A 56 -7.27 10.38 -8.91
C SER A 56 -8.39 9.89 -9.85
N ASP A 57 -8.07 8.98 -10.76
CA ASP A 57 -8.92 8.48 -11.84
C ASP A 57 -9.08 6.94 -11.86
N VAL A 58 -8.48 6.23 -10.88
CA VAL A 58 -8.53 4.76 -10.75
C VAL A 58 -8.87 4.37 -9.32
N LEU A 59 -9.80 3.44 -9.15
CA LEU A 59 -10.05 2.76 -7.87
C LEU A 59 -9.48 1.32 -7.93
N MET A 60 -8.35 1.08 -7.26
CA MET A 60 -7.71 -0.23 -7.27
C MET A 60 -6.87 -0.45 -6.01
N SER A 61 -6.71 -1.71 -5.61
CA SER A 61 -5.77 -2.15 -4.58
C SER A 61 -4.82 -3.22 -5.13
N ALA A 62 -3.66 -3.37 -4.51
CA ALA A 62 -2.70 -4.42 -4.81
C ALA A 62 -2.14 -5.01 -3.52
N ILE A 63 -1.86 -6.32 -3.54
CA ILE A 63 -1.17 -7.02 -2.46
C ILE A 63 0.13 -7.57 -3.03
N ALA A 64 1.24 -7.31 -2.35
CA ALA A 64 2.55 -7.85 -2.69
C ALA A 64 3.01 -8.79 -1.56
N LEU A 65 3.54 -9.95 -1.94
CA LEU A 65 3.87 -11.05 -1.02
C LEU A 65 5.24 -11.64 -1.37
N ASN A 66 5.95 -12.13 -0.35
CA ASN A 66 7.16 -12.95 -0.56
C ASN A 66 6.84 -14.46 -0.50
N ASP A 67 5.79 -14.87 0.20
CA ASP A 67 5.45 -16.29 0.40
C ASP A 67 4.54 -16.82 -0.75
N PRO A 68 5.02 -17.80 -1.54
CA PRO A 68 4.24 -18.36 -2.64
C PRO A 68 3.00 -19.15 -2.18
N ASN A 69 2.96 -19.66 -0.95
CA ASN A 69 1.79 -20.37 -0.43
C ASN A 69 0.65 -19.40 -0.12
N ILE A 70 0.97 -18.26 0.51
CA ILE A 70 0.01 -17.18 0.74
C ILE A 70 -0.46 -16.61 -0.60
N HIS A 71 0.44 -16.45 -1.58
CA HIS A 71 0.07 -16.01 -2.92
C HIS A 71 -0.95 -16.96 -3.58
N LYS A 72 -0.71 -18.28 -3.55
CA LYS A 72 -1.66 -19.27 -4.10
C LYS A 72 -3.04 -19.18 -3.44
N CYS A 73 -3.05 -19.02 -2.12
CA CYS A 73 -4.25 -18.81 -1.34
C CYS A 73 -5.04 -17.56 -1.77
N LEU A 74 -4.36 -16.40 -1.84
CA LEU A 74 -5.00 -15.15 -2.25
C LEU A 74 -5.41 -15.16 -3.72
N ALA A 75 -4.63 -15.77 -4.62
CA ALA A 75 -4.99 -15.91 -6.03
C ALA A 75 -6.25 -16.76 -6.22
N PHE A 76 -6.39 -17.84 -5.45
CA PHE A 76 -7.62 -18.64 -5.42
C PHE A 76 -8.81 -17.79 -4.97
N LEU A 77 -8.66 -17.01 -3.89
CA LEU A 77 -9.72 -16.12 -3.38
C LEU A 77 -10.05 -15.00 -4.37
N GLN A 78 -9.06 -14.39 -5.01
CA GLN A 78 -9.25 -13.36 -6.04
C GLN A 78 -10.09 -13.89 -7.19
N ASN A 79 -9.78 -15.10 -7.67
CA ASN A 79 -10.54 -15.76 -8.74
C ASN A 79 -11.94 -16.17 -8.29
N ALA A 80 -12.09 -16.76 -7.09
CA ALA A 80 -13.37 -17.26 -6.60
C ALA A 80 -14.35 -16.15 -6.20
N ALA A 81 -13.86 -15.07 -5.58
CA ALA A 81 -14.67 -13.93 -5.17
C ALA A 81 -14.90 -12.92 -6.30
N GLY A 82 -14.04 -12.92 -7.33
CA GLY A 82 -14.19 -12.07 -8.51
C GLY A 82 -13.91 -10.58 -8.27
N SER A 83 -13.30 -10.21 -7.13
CA SER A 83 -12.89 -8.83 -6.86
C SER A 83 -11.59 -8.50 -7.62
N VAL A 84 -11.73 -8.33 -8.94
CA VAL A 84 -10.64 -8.05 -9.87
C VAL A 84 -10.82 -6.68 -10.53
N PRO A 85 -9.73 -5.94 -10.79
CA PRO A 85 -9.81 -4.64 -11.45
C PRO A 85 -10.13 -4.75 -12.94
N SER A 86 -10.70 -3.68 -13.51
CA SER A 86 -10.84 -3.53 -14.96
C SER A 86 -9.47 -3.53 -15.65
N PRO A 87 -9.31 -4.15 -16.83
CA PRO A 87 -8.06 -4.07 -17.60
C PRO A 87 -7.65 -2.63 -17.93
N PHE A 88 -8.62 -1.73 -18.10
CA PHE A 88 -8.35 -0.31 -18.35
C PHE A 88 -7.77 0.39 -17.12
N ASP A 89 -8.31 0.10 -15.94
CA ASP A 89 -7.79 0.59 -14.66
C ASP A 89 -6.37 0.08 -14.38
N CYS A 90 -6.10 -1.19 -14.72
CA CYS A 90 -4.76 -1.76 -14.67
C CYS A 90 -3.78 -0.99 -15.57
N TRP A 91 -4.19 -0.63 -16.79
CA TRP A 91 -3.36 0.16 -17.70
C TRP A 91 -3.11 1.58 -17.17
N LEU A 92 -4.14 2.26 -16.66
CA LEU A 92 -4.00 3.60 -16.06
C LEU A 92 -3.08 3.57 -14.84
N ALA A 93 -3.24 2.60 -13.94
CA ALA A 93 -2.35 2.43 -12.80
C ALA A 93 -0.90 2.14 -13.23
N HIS A 94 -0.70 1.30 -14.24
CA HIS A 94 0.63 1.04 -14.80
C HIS A 94 1.25 2.29 -15.44
N ARG A 95 0.45 3.13 -16.12
CA ARG A 95 0.86 4.46 -16.58
C ARG A 95 1.29 5.34 -15.40
N GLY A 96 0.51 5.34 -14.31
CA GLY A 96 0.79 6.08 -13.08
C GLY A 96 2.14 5.72 -12.45
N VAL A 97 2.43 4.42 -12.34
CA VAL A 97 3.67 3.90 -11.73
C VAL A 97 4.94 4.47 -12.38
N LYS A 98 4.92 4.71 -13.70
CA LYS A 98 6.07 5.24 -14.45
C LYS A 98 6.57 6.58 -13.91
N THR A 99 5.68 7.40 -13.34
CA THR A 99 6.03 8.71 -12.76
C THR A 99 6.02 8.73 -11.24
N LEU A 100 5.81 7.57 -10.58
CA LEU A 100 5.70 7.48 -9.12
C LEU A 100 6.93 8.05 -8.41
N HIS A 101 8.13 7.74 -8.88
CA HIS A 101 9.38 8.18 -8.28
C HIS A 101 9.55 9.72 -8.32
N LEU A 102 9.17 10.35 -9.43
CA LEU A 102 9.21 11.81 -9.57
C LEU A 102 8.16 12.47 -8.66
N ARG A 103 6.92 11.98 -8.72
CA ARG A 103 5.79 12.55 -7.98
C ARG A 103 5.94 12.39 -6.47
N SER A 104 6.39 11.23 -6.00
CA SER A 104 6.55 10.96 -4.57
C SER A 104 7.66 11.81 -3.94
N LEU A 105 8.77 12.00 -4.68
CA LEU A 105 9.85 12.90 -4.26
C LEU A 105 9.38 14.36 -4.21
N ALA A 106 8.68 14.82 -5.26
CA ALA A 106 8.12 16.16 -5.30
C ALA A 106 7.10 16.40 -4.18
N ALA A 107 6.19 15.44 -3.96
CA ALA A 107 5.20 15.51 -2.87
C ALA A 107 5.87 15.58 -1.51
N SER A 108 6.93 14.80 -1.28
CA SER A 108 7.66 14.80 -0.01
C SER A 108 8.42 16.11 0.23
N ARG A 109 9.07 16.67 -0.81
CA ARG A 109 9.72 17.98 -0.73
C ARG A 109 8.72 19.09 -0.43
N ASN A 110 7.61 19.13 -1.16
CA ASN A 110 6.57 20.14 -0.96
C ASN A 110 5.97 20.03 0.45
N ALA A 111 5.64 18.81 0.90
CA ALA A 111 5.11 18.57 2.23
C ALA A 111 6.12 18.96 3.33
N SER A 112 7.42 18.72 3.12
CA SER A 112 8.46 19.15 4.07
C SER A 112 8.51 20.66 4.21
N THR A 113 8.47 21.40 3.10
CA THR A 113 8.43 22.87 3.12
C THR A 113 7.17 23.38 3.82
N ILE A 114 6.00 22.81 3.51
CA ILE A 114 4.74 23.17 4.17
C ILE A 114 4.82 22.88 5.68
N ALA A 115 5.31 21.72 6.08
CA ALA A 115 5.44 21.34 7.47
C ALA A 115 6.33 22.31 8.25
N GLN A 116 7.46 22.74 7.68
CA GLN A 116 8.36 23.72 8.29
C GLN A 116 7.72 25.11 8.44
N ILE A 117 6.97 25.57 7.42
CA ILE A 117 6.24 26.84 7.49
C ILE A 117 5.16 26.78 8.58
N LEU A 118 4.44 25.66 8.68
CA LEU A 118 3.40 25.48 9.69
C LEU A 118 3.98 25.33 11.10
N GLU A 119 5.16 24.72 11.26
CA GLU A 119 5.80 24.48 12.56
C GLU A 119 6.18 25.79 13.27
N VAL A 120 6.50 26.84 12.52
CA VAL A 120 6.84 28.16 13.07
C VAL A 120 5.65 29.13 13.16
N SER A 121 4.46 28.71 12.70
CA SER A 121 3.28 29.58 12.66
C SER A 121 2.63 29.71 14.04
N LEU A 122 2.40 30.95 14.48
CA LEU A 122 1.67 31.24 15.73
C LEU A 122 0.20 30.79 15.70
N HIS A 123 -0.33 30.45 14.52
CA HIS A 123 -1.72 30.02 14.33
C HIS A 123 -1.87 28.49 14.33
N VAL A 124 -0.78 27.74 14.44
CA VAL A 124 -0.78 26.27 14.37
C VAL A 124 -0.35 25.72 15.72
N LEU A 125 -1.20 24.88 16.32
CA LEU A 125 -0.91 24.26 17.62
C LEU A 125 0.21 23.21 17.53
N SER A 126 0.19 22.40 16.47
CA SER A 126 1.15 21.30 16.28
C SER A 126 1.17 20.82 14.84
N VAL A 127 2.33 20.36 14.37
CA VAL A 127 2.48 19.73 13.05
C VAL A 127 2.90 18.27 13.22
N ASN A 128 2.12 17.36 12.62
CA ASN A 128 2.44 15.94 12.59
C ASN A 128 3.03 15.58 11.23
N TYR A 129 4.36 15.63 11.11
CA TYR A 129 5.05 15.27 9.88
C TYR A 129 6.34 14.47 10.17
N PRO A 130 6.53 13.26 9.59
CA PRO A 130 7.60 12.34 9.99
C PRO A 130 9.03 12.85 9.85
N ALA A 131 9.28 13.84 8.99
CA ALA A 131 10.62 14.39 8.79
C ALA A 131 11.00 15.50 9.79
N LEU A 132 10.03 16.06 10.52
CA LEU A 132 10.29 17.17 11.45
C LEU A 132 11.15 16.69 12.61
N PRO A 133 12.12 17.49 13.09
CA PRO A 133 13.03 17.13 14.17
C PRO A 133 12.31 16.66 15.44
N MET A 134 11.19 17.30 15.78
CA MET A 134 10.42 17.03 17.00
C MET A 134 9.41 15.88 16.84
N HIS A 135 9.31 15.25 15.67
CA HIS A 135 8.39 14.14 15.47
C HIS A 135 8.84 12.91 16.29
N PRO A 136 7.99 12.33 17.15
CA PRO A 136 8.39 11.30 18.12
C PRO A 136 8.96 10.03 17.48
N GLN A 137 8.56 9.73 16.24
CA GLN A 137 8.99 8.53 15.51
C GLN A 137 9.95 8.85 14.35
N ARG A 138 10.56 10.04 14.35
CA ARG A 138 11.48 10.47 13.28
C ARG A 138 12.61 9.46 13.06
N GLU A 139 13.19 8.92 14.12
CA GLU A 139 14.29 7.95 14.01
C GLU A 139 13.86 6.67 13.31
N VAL A 140 12.62 6.21 13.55
CA VAL A 140 12.05 5.04 12.87
C VAL A 140 11.87 5.33 11.38
N ALA A 141 11.30 6.49 11.05
CA ALA A 141 11.14 6.93 9.67
C ALA A 141 12.49 7.01 8.94
N VAL A 142 13.54 7.55 9.58
CA VAL A 142 14.89 7.61 9.00
C VAL A 142 15.47 6.22 8.72
N LYS A 143 15.18 5.22 9.58
CA LYS A 143 15.66 3.84 9.42
C LYS A 143 14.91 3.08 8.32
N GLN A 144 13.60 3.28 8.21
CA GLN A 144 12.72 2.46 7.36
C GLN A 144 12.43 3.07 5.99
N HIS A 145 12.52 4.40 5.87
CA HIS A 145 12.23 5.10 4.63
C HIS A 145 13.51 5.38 3.82
N ARG A 146 13.38 5.33 2.49
CA ARG A 146 14.41 5.76 1.53
C ARG A 146 14.75 7.23 1.78
N ASN A 147 16.02 7.52 2.04
CA ASN A 147 16.54 8.88 2.24
C ASN A 147 15.63 9.76 3.13
N ARG A 148 15.05 9.17 4.19
CA ARG A 148 14.00 9.77 5.05
C ARG A 148 12.62 9.89 4.39
N LEU A 149 12.46 10.65 3.32
CA LEU A 149 11.19 10.75 2.57
C LEU A 149 11.47 10.95 1.06
N GLY A 150 12.45 10.23 0.51
CA GLY A 150 12.81 10.26 -0.92
C GLY A 150 14.13 10.95 -1.21
#